data_AF-A0A8T4L1U3-F1
#
_entry.id   AF-A0A8T4L1U3-F1
#
_cell.length_a   1.000
_cell.length_b   1.000
_cell.length_c   1.000
_cell.angle_alpha   90.00
_cell.angle_beta   90.00
_cell.angle_gamma   90.00
#
_symmetry.space_group_name_H-M   'P 1'
#
loop_
_entity.id
_entity.type
_entity.pdbx_description
1 polymer ?
#
loop_
_entity_poly.entity_id
_entity_poly.type
_entity_poly.pdbx_seq_one_letter_code
_entity_poly.pdbx_strand_id
1 'polypeptide(L)'
;MKAKFEVTQTIQPWGPPFDKKVETKNYAVTENEKFDAMPKTNSPVFTLLRIGTDKALIKYHLEFTLKGYVQPQNKEIWIEKDESKELSFLWGDDGLTKKITYIGVEAGTGEPSIESKPSRSNEDRRLTEHTEIIPAQKRPVF
;
A
#
# COMPACT_ATOMS: atom_id res chain seq x y z
N MET A 1 10.86 -1.77 -23.26
CA MET A 1 9.75 -0.93 -22.74
C MET A 1 9.50 -1.35 -21.30
N LYS A 2 9.32 -0.40 -20.37
CA LYS A 2 9.03 -0.69 -18.96
C LYS A 2 7.64 -0.19 -18.63
N ALA A 3 6.83 -1.00 -17.95
CA ALA A 3 5.54 -0.60 -17.42
C ALA A 3 5.72 -0.03 -16.00
N LYS A 4 5.06 1.09 -15.72
CA LYS A 4 5.01 1.73 -14.40
C LYS A 4 3.74 1.32 -13.67
N PHE A 5 3.91 0.81 -12.46
CA PHE A 5 2.83 0.46 -11.56
C PHE A 5 3.00 1.18 -10.23
N GLU A 6 1.89 1.65 -9.67
CA GLU A 6 1.80 2.04 -8.27
C GLU A 6 1.09 0.92 -7.52
N VAL A 7 1.74 0.37 -6.49
CA VAL A 7 1.13 -0.61 -5.60
C VAL A 7 0.99 -0.01 -4.22
N THR A 8 -0.24 0.17 -3.78
CA THR A 8 -0.58 0.56 -2.42
C THR A 8 -0.96 -0.68 -1.62
N GLN A 9 -0.17 -0.97 -0.60
CA GLN A 9 -0.41 -2.00 0.39
C GLN A 9 -1.11 -1.40 1.61
N THR A 10 -2.18 -2.04 2.05
CA THR A 10 -2.88 -1.77 3.30
C THR A 10 -2.85 -3.03 4.15
N ILE A 11 -2.28 -2.93 5.35
CA ILE A 11 -2.34 -3.98 6.38
C ILE A 11 -3.33 -3.50 7.43
N GLN A 12 -4.34 -4.32 7.72
CA GLN A 12 -5.37 -4.03 8.70
C GLN A 12 -5.50 -5.22 9.67
N PRO A 13 -5.10 -5.06 10.94
CA PRO A 13 -5.31 -6.10 11.94
C PRO A 13 -6.80 -6.28 12.25
N TRP A 14 -7.22 -7.52 12.50
CA TRP A 14 -8.57 -7.85 12.96
C TRP A 14 -8.74 -7.71 14.47
N GLY A 15 -7.63 -7.62 15.20
CA GLY A 15 -7.60 -7.39 16.64
C GLY A 15 -7.19 -5.96 17.01
N PRO A 16 -7.52 -5.51 18.23
CA PRO A 16 -7.01 -4.25 18.75
C PRO A 16 -5.49 -4.31 18.99
N PRO A 17 -4.76 -3.20 18.81
CA PRO A 17 -5.25 -1.92 18.29
C PRO A 17 -5.52 -1.99 16.77
N PHE A 18 -6.63 -1.41 16.33
CA PHE A 18 -7.09 -1.46 14.92
C PHE A 18 -6.30 -0.53 13.99
N ASP A 19 -5.00 -0.40 14.20
CA ASP A 19 -4.14 0.52 13.48
C ASP A 19 -3.92 0.04 12.04
N LYS A 20 -4.37 0.85 11.09
CA LYS A 20 -4.19 0.59 9.66
C LYS A 20 -2.84 1.11 9.20
N LYS A 21 -1.99 0.22 8.66
CA LYS A 21 -0.72 0.60 8.03
C LYS A 21 -0.88 0.66 6.51
N VAL A 22 -0.51 1.79 5.91
CA VAL A 22 -0.56 1.99 4.46
C VAL A 22 0.84 2.28 3.94
N GLU A 23 1.27 1.54 2.91
CA GLU A 23 2.55 1.73 2.22
C GLU A 23 2.33 1.77 0.72
N THR A 24 2.86 2.77 0.03
CA THR A 24 2.78 2.89 -1.43
C THR A 24 4.16 2.77 -2.04
N LYS A 25 4.30 1.92 -3.07
CA LYS A 25 5.55 1.67 -3.78
C LYS A 25 5.33 1.73 -5.29
N ASN A 26 6.27 2.37 -5.97
CA ASN A 26 6.28 2.46 -7.43
C ASN A 26 7.23 1.42 -8.01
N TYR A 27 6.79 0.73 -9.06
CA TYR A 27 7.53 -0.32 -9.74
C TYR A 27 7.65 0.01 -11.22
N ALA A 28 8.85 -0.17 -11.76
CA ALA A 28 9.12 -0.07 -13.20
C ALA A 28 9.62 -1.43 -13.69
N VAL A 29 8.76 -2.17 -14.38
CA VAL A 29 8.96 -3.61 -14.66
C VAL A 29 8.87 -3.92 -16.15
N THR A 30 9.59 -4.96 -16.55
CA THR A 30 9.60 -5.51 -17.92
C THR A 30 8.68 -6.72 -18.05
N GLU A 31 8.37 -7.13 -19.28
CA GLU A 31 7.56 -8.34 -19.51
C GLU A 31 8.21 -9.58 -18.86
N ASN A 32 7.36 -10.42 -18.27
CA ASN A 32 7.70 -11.61 -17.49
C ASN A 32 8.44 -11.34 -16.16
N GLU A 33 8.57 -10.07 -15.76
CA GLU A 33 9.17 -9.69 -14.49
C GLU A 33 8.16 -9.83 -13.34
N LYS A 34 8.68 -10.31 -12.21
CA LYS A 34 7.94 -10.46 -10.96
C LYS A 34 8.23 -9.27 -10.07
N PHE A 35 7.20 -8.70 -9.46
CA PHE A 35 7.35 -7.53 -8.61
C PHE A 35 6.38 -7.55 -7.45
N ASP A 36 6.72 -6.74 -6.45
CA ASP A 36 6.11 -6.74 -5.14
C ASP A 36 6.26 -8.10 -4.40
N ALA A 37 6.29 -8.05 -3.08
CA ALA A 37 6.55 -9.23 -2.27
C ALA A 37 5.55 -9.31 -1.11
N MET A 38 5.21 -10.54 -0.75
CA MET A 38 4.44 -10.80 0.46
C MET A 38 5.31 -10.57 1.71
N PRO A 39 4.78 -9.93 2.78
CA PRO A 39 5.58 -9.47 3.92
C PRO A 39 6.42 -10.52 4.65
N LYS A 40 6.00 -11.80 4.74
CA LYS A 40 6.78 -12.87 5.42
C LYS A 40 7.32 -13.96 4.51
N THR A 41 6.61 -14.29 3.43
CA THR A 41 7.02 -15.38 2.53
C THR A 41 7.94 -14.89 1.41
N ASN A 42 8.10 -13.57 1.25
CA ASN A 42 8.84 -12.93 0.16
C ASN A 42 8.44 -13.46 -1.23
N SER A 43 7.25 -14.05 -1.33
CA SER A 43 6.76 -14.63 -2.58
C SER A 43 6.22 -13.50 -3.45
N PRO A 44 6.47 -13.56 -4.77
CA PRO A 44 6.08 -12.52 -5.69
C PRO A 44 4.56 -12.43 -5.77
N VAL A 45 4.03 -11.23 -5.60
CA VAL A 45 2.58 -11.00 -5.63
C VAL A 45 2.09 -10.83 -7.06
N PHE A 46 2.82 -10.08 -7.87
CA PHE A 46 2.46 -9.78 -9.24
C PHE A 46 3.54 -10.26 -10.21
N THR A 47 3.10 -10.73 -11.37
CA THR A 47 3.94 -11.04 -12.52
C THR A 47 3.35 -10.32 -13.72
N LEU A 48 4.16 -9.51 -14.40
CA LEU A 48 3.74 -8.86 -15.62
C LEU A 48 3.83 -9.85 -16.77
N LEU A 49 2.72 -10.20 -17.40
CA LEU A 49 2.72 -11.13 -18.54
C LEU A 49 2.84 -10.41 -19.88
N ARG A 50 2.17 -9.26 -20.01
CA ARG A 50 2.15 -8.51 -21.28
C ARG A 50 2.06 -7.02 -21.03
N ILE A 51 2.81 -6.25 -21.80
CA ILE A 51 2.76 -4.79 -21.82
C ILE A 51 2.02 -4.33 -23.08
N GLY A 52 1.00 -3.50 -22.89
CA GLY A 52 0.41 -2.67 -23.94
C GLY A 52 0.56 -1.19 -23.57
N THR A 53 0.22 -0.30 -24.49
CA THR A 53 0.26 1.15 -24.24
C THR A 53 -0.85 1.60 -23.27
N ASP A 54 -2.05 1.05 -23.44
CA ASP A 54 -3.25 1.45 -22.70
C ASP A 54 -3.71 0.43 -21.66
N LYS A 55 -3.13 -0.78 -21.69
CA LYS A 55 -3.45 -1.85 -20.75
C LYS A 55 -2.29 -2.80 -20.54
N ALA A 56 -2.22 -3.38 -19.36
CA ALA A 56 -1.25 -4.42 -19.02
C ALA A 56 -1.96 -5.70 -18.55
N LEU A 57 -1.43 -6.86 -18.94
CA LEU A 57 -1.89 -8.14 -18.43
C LEU A 57 -0.98 -8.54 -17.28
N ILE A 58 -1.54 -8.67 -16.09
CA ILE A 58 -0.82 -9.14 -14.91
C ILE A 58 -1.40 -10.45 -14.41
N LYS A 59 -0.52 -11.28 -13.88
CA LYS A 59 -0.88 -12.44 -13.09
C LYS A 59 -0.63 -12.13 -11.62
N TYR A 60 -1.57 -12.47 -10.76
CA TYR A 60 -1.44 -12.26 -9.32
C TYR A 60 -1.38 -13.57 -8.55
N HIS A 61 -0.86 -13.51 -7.33
CA HIS A 61 -0.66 -14.67 -6.47
C HIS A 61 -1.98 -15.38 -6.13
N LEU A 62 -1.94 -16.72 -6.04
CA LEU A 62 -3.12 -17.58 -5.89
C LEU A 62 -3.97 -17.23 -4.66
N GLU A 63 -3.30 -16.88 -3.56
CA GLU A 63 -3.92 -16.58 -2.27
C GLU A 63 -4.73 -15.28 -2.26
N PHE A 64 -4.49 -14.39 -3.23
CA PHE A 64 -5.25 -13.15 -3.33
C PHE A 64 -6.59 -13.36 -4.00
N THR A 65 -7.57 -12.62 -3.50
CA THR A 65 -8.91 -12.53 -4.07
C THR A 65 -9.10 -11.14 -4.66
N LEU A 66 -9.47 -11.10 -5.94
CA LEU A 66 -9.82 -9.85 -6.62
C LEU A 66 -11.23 -9.41 -6.21
N LYS A 67 -11.35 -8.18 -5.73
CA LYS A 67 -12.64 -7.63 -5.28
C LYS A 67 -13.53 -7.29 -6.47
N GLY A 68 -14.79 -7.72 -6.44
CA GLY A 68 -15.80 -7.36 -7.44
C GLY A 68 -15.78 -8.17 -8.74
N TYR A 69 -14.99 -9.24 -8.82
CA TYR A 69 -14.93 -10.12 -9.99
C TYR A 69 -15.14 -11.58 -9.60
N VAL A 70 -15.75 -12.36 -10.50
CA VAL A 70 -15.73 -13.82 -10.43
C VAL A 70 -14.27 -14.24 -10.58
N GLN A 71 -13.72 -14.93 -9.57
CA GLN A 71 -12.29 -15.26 -9.55
C GLN A 71 -11.88 -15.96 -10.86
N PRO A 72 -11.04 -15.34 -11.71
CA PRO A 72 -10.60 -15.96 -12.94
C PRO A 72 -9.77 -17.19 -12.59
N GLN A 73 -10.04 -18.33 -13.23
CA GLN A 73 -9.34 -19.60 -12.98
C GLN A 73 -7.81 -19.46 -13.10
N ASN A 74 -7.34 -18.58 -14.00
CA ASN A 74 -5.92 -18.38 -14.26
C ASN A 74 -5.27 -17.28 -13.41
N LYS A 75 -6.05 -16.56 -12.58
CA LYS A 75 -5.57 -15.43 -11.75
C LYS A 75 -4.85 -14.35 -12.58
N GLU A 76 -5.37 -14.10 -13.77
CA GLU A 76 -4.87 -13.11 -14.72
C GLU A 76 -5.91 -12.00 -14.89
N ILE A 77 -5.46 -10.75 -14.85
CA ILE A 77 -6.31 -9.58 -15.00
C ILE A 77 -5.68 -8.58 -15.96
N TRP A 78 -6.53 -8.01 -16.81
CA TRP A 78 -6.18 -6.80 -17.54
C TRP A 78 -6.42 -5.60 -16.63
N ILE A 79 -5.44 -4.69 -16.61
CA ILE A 79 -5.54 -3.39 -15.95
C ILE A 79 -5.39 -2.33 -17.02
N GLU A 80 -6.38 -1.47 -17.15
CA GLU A 80 -6.33 -0.33 -18.05
C GLU A 80 -5.51 0.82 -17.44
N LYS A 81 -5.00 1.70 -18.29
CA LYS A 81 -4.24 2.87 -17.86
C LYS A 81 -5.09 3.75 -16.96
N ASP A 82 -4.49 4.22 -15.86
CA ASP A 82 -5.13 4.99 -14.79
C ASP A 82 -6.24 4.23 -14.04
N GLU A 83 -6.46 2.95 -14.37
CA GLU A 83 -7.35 2.08 -13.62
C GLU A 83 -6.61 1.42 -12.46
N SER A 84 -7.34 1.19 -11.37
CA SER A 84 -6.83 0.48 -10.21
C SER A 84 -7.65 -0.76 -9.90
N LYS A 85 -6.98 -1.84 -9.53
CA LYS A 85 -7.59 -3.09 -9.09
C LYS A 85 -7.19 -3.38 -7.64
N GLU A 86 -8.17 -3.79 -6.85
CA GLU A 86 -7.98 -4.10 -5.43
C GLU A 86 -8.02 -5.60 -5.21
N LEU A 87 -6.96 -6.13 -4.61
CA LEU A 87 -6.82 -7.53 -4.24
C LEU A 87 -6.71 -7.64 -2.72
N SER A 88 -7.43 -8.57 -2.13
CA SER A 88 -7.41 -8.81 -0.69
C SER A 88 -7.02 -10.24 -0.38
N PHE A 89 -6.28 -10.41 0.70
CA PHE A 89 -5.83 -11.68 1.24
C PHE A 89 -5.99 -11.65 2.76
N LEU A 90 -6.47 -12.75 3.32
CA LEU A 90 -6.56 -12.95 4.76
C LEU A 90 -5.35 -13.72 5.23
N TRP A 91 -4.64 -13.14 6.18
CA TRP A 91 -3.35 -13.63 6.61
C TRP A 91 -3.28 -13.74 8.13
N GLY A 92 -3.61 -14.92 8.65
CA GLY A 92 -3.75 -15.11 10.09
C GLY A 92 -4.83 -14.16 10.63
N ASP A 93 -4.45 -13.30 11.55
CA ASP A 93 -5.32 -12.30 12.17
C ASP A 93 -5.28 -10.92 11.47
N ASP A 94 -4.57 -10.80 10.35
CA ASP A 94 -4.45 -9.55 9.59
C ASP A 94 -5.09 -9.66 8.20
N GLY A 95 -5.80 -8.62 7.78
CA GLY A 95 -6.22 -8.41 6.40
C GLY A 95 -5.14 -7.66 5.61
N LEU A 96 -4.66 -8.25 4.52
CA LEU A 96 -3.75 -7.61 3.57
C LEU A 96 -4.52 -7.22 2.31
N THR A 97 -4.57 -5.93 2.01
CA THR A 97 -5.16 -5.43 0.76
C THR A 97 -4.08 -4.75 -0.08
N LYS A 98 -3.96 -5.14 -1.34
CA LYS A 98 -3.06 -4.52 -2.32
C LYS A 98 -3.89 -3.92 -3.45
N LYS A 99 -3.73 -2.62 -3.63
CA LYS A 99 -4.30 -1.86 -4.74
C LYS A 99 -3.19 -1.63 -5.75
N ILE A 100 -3.37 -2.14 -6.97
CA ILE A 100 -2.43 -1.96 -8.07
C ILE A 100 -3.04 -1.00 -9.10
N THR A 101 -2.29 0.01 -9.49
CA THR A 101 -2.68 1.02 -10.48
C THR A 101 -1.67 0.99 -11.62
N TYR A 102 -2.15 0.91 -12.86
CA TYR A 102 -1.29 0.96 -14.04
C TYR A 102 -1.13 2.41 -14.52
N ILE A 103 0.09 2.96 -14.42
CA ILE A 103 0.36 4.37 -14.76
C ILE A 103 0.66 4.54 -16.27
N GLY A 104 1.19 3.49 -16.90
CA GLY A 104 1.54 3.50 -18.33
C GLY A 104 2.91 2.92 -18.62
N VAL A 105 3.45 3.23 -19.79
CA VAL A 105 4.76 2.78 -20.25
C VAL A 105 5.78 3.92 -20.21
N GLU A 106 6.99 3.61 -19.73
CA GLU A 106 8.14 4.49 -19.86
C GLU A 106 8.88 4.15 -21.16
N ALA A 107 8.85 5.09 -22.10
CA ALA A 107 9.75 5.11 -23.23
C ALA A 107 11.12 5.57 -22.70
N GLY A 108 12.14 4.72 -22.82
CA GLY A 108 13.43 4.96 -22.19
C GLY A 108 14.13 6.19 -22.75
N THR A 109 14.06 7.30 -22.03
CA THR A 109 15.10 8.34 -21.94
C THR A 109 14.83 9.17 -20.67
N GLY A 110 15.67 9.04 -19.64
CA GLY A 110 15.62 9.87 -18.42
C GLY A 110 15.61 9.06 -17.12
N GLU A 111 16.52 9.40 -16.22
CA GLU A 111 16.89 8.71 -14.98
C GLU A 111 15.74 8.56 -13.96
N PRO A 112 15.75 7.51 -13.10
CA PRO A 112 14.84 7.43 -11.97
C PRO A 112 15.28 8.39 -10.84
N SER A 113 14.59 9.52 -10.69
CA SER A 113 14.60 10.29 -9.44
C SER A 113 13.84 9.50 -8.37
N ILE A 114 14.58 8.78 -7.52
CA ILE A 114 14.04 8.14 -6.32
C ILE A 114 13.81 9.24 -5.28
N GLU A 115 12.61 9.83 -5.26
CA GLU A 115 12.16 10.64 -4.12
C GLU A 115 11.45 9.74 -3.11
N SER A 116 12.26 9.02 -2.32
CA SER A 116 11.82 8.39 -1.09
C SER A 116 11.46 9.48 -0.09
N LYS A 117 10.18 9.83 0.05
CA LYS A 117 9.75 10.67 1.18
C LYS A 117 10.01 9.91 2.49
N PRO A 118 10.82 10.43 3.42
CA PRO A 118 10.99 9.80 4.71
C PRO A 118 9.68 9.87 5.50
N SER A 119 9.24 8.70 5.95
CA SER A 119 8.25 8.52 7.00
C SER A 119 8.61 9.37 8.22
N ARG A 120 7.75 10.30 8.61
CA ARG A 120 7.84 10.98 9.90
C ARG A 120 7.70 9.96 11.02
N SER A 121 8.81 9.64 11.68
CA SER A 121 8.83 9.11 13.03
C SER A 121 8.35 10.22 13.98
N ASN A 122 7.20 10.00 14.62
CA ASN A 122 6.81 10.78 15.80
C ASN A 122 7.39 10.06 17.02
N GLU A 123 8.59 10.46 17.42
CA GLU A 123 9.12 10.19 18.74
C GLU A 123 9.45 11.53 19.40
N ASP A 124 9.11 11.61 20.69
CA ASP A 124 9.49 12.63 21.65
C ASP A 124 8.93 14.06 21.55
N ARG A 125 7.88 14.29 22.34
CA ARG A 125 7.86 15.44 23.25
C ARG A 125 7.32 15.03 24.62
N ARG A 126 8.22 14.57 25.49
CA ARG A 126 8.11 14.86 26.93
C ARG A 126 8.13 16.38 27.12
N LEU A 127 7.09 16.92 27.73
CA LEU A 127 7.12 18.22 28.41
C LEU A 127 6.43 18.04 29.76
N THR A 128 7.28 17.89 30.77
CA THR A 128 7.03 18.22 32.16
C THR A 128 6.56 19.66 32.28
N GLU A 129 5.33 19.90 32.73
CA GLU A 129 4.99 21.16 33.38
C GLU A 129 4.18 20.89 34.64
N HIS A 130 4.84 21.19 35.76
CA HIS A 130 4.27 21.35 37.09
C HIS A 130 3.08 22.30 37.03
N THR A 131 1.87 21.80 37.26
CA THR A 131 0.74 22.67 37.60
C THR A 131 0.80 22.92 39.10
N GLU A 132 1.28 24.10 39.48
CA GLU A 132 1.19 24.63 40.84
C GLU A 132 -0.28 24.71 41.27
N ILE A 133 -0.57 24.12 42.42
CA ILE A 133 -1.87 24.19 43.09
C ILE A 133 -1.92 25.53 43.83
N ILE A 134 -2.73 26.47 43.36
CA ILE A 134 -3.07 27.70 44.11
C ILE A 134 -4.46 27.52 44.74
N PRO A 135 -4.60 27.37 46.07
CA PRO A 135 -5.90 27.37 46.72
C PRO A 135 -6.44 28.79 46.97
N ALA A 136 -7.61 29.04 46.36
CA ALA A 136 -8.76 29.85 46.79
C ALA A 136 -8.56 31.13 47.62
N GLN A 137 -8.93 32.28 47.02
CA GLN A 137 -9.39 33.46 47.76
C GLN A 137 -10.91 33.65 47.65
N LYS A 138 -11.56 33.50 48.82
CA LYS A 138 -12.70 34.24 49.41
C LYS A 138 -13.82 34.79 48.50
N ARG A 139 -15.05 34.40 48.84
CA ARG A 139 -16.20 35.33 48.86
C ARG A 139 -16.88 35.27 50.23
N PRO A 140 -17.18 36.41 50.87
CA PRO A 140 -18.13 36.46 51.98
C PRO A 140 -19.55 36.42 51.42
N VAL A 141 -20.41 35.61 52.02
CA VAL A 141 -21.86 35.77 51.87
C VAL A 141 -22.35 36.33 53.20
N PHE A 142 -23.03 37.46 53.11
CA PHE A 142 -23.71 38.16 54.20
C PHE A 142 -24.77 37.28 54.87
#